data_AF-A0AAU8JYE0-F1
#
_entry.id   AF-A0AAU8JYE0-F1
#
_cell.length_a   1.000
_cell.length_b   1.000
_cell.length_c   1.000
_cell.angle_alpha   90.00
_cell.angle_beta   90.00
_cell.angle_gamma   90.00
#
_symmetry.space_group_name_H-M   'P 1'
#
loop_
_entity.id
_entity.type
_entity.pdbx_description
1 polymer ?
#
loop_
_entity_poly.entity_id
_entity_poly.type
_entity_poly.pdbx_seq_one_letter_code
_entity_poly.pdbx_strand_id
1 'polypeptide(L)'
;MRTLHTLSAAAVSVVLTLGLAACSGGGPDGPPAAPTAAGSGSAPAASPSAPPAPNPAEVLKGSAAVMAKAGSAKFTVEGGLETGSGVMVWQAPQALQFDSRSGAPEGRYRVVDGATYLGVKESEKAAFKGRGWLKFDQKAADDKVPGAGDGILVGGRFLARNPVAELTAAAEGGQPALVGPDPVDGAPAVHYRAALEVAALLNAQPELTADLRGRVLTDLGKDGTGVVLDFWINDKGELLRLKETRPAAAVGSPSGRPTTFTYTGLGAGGVEAPAASDVTDMAKLLGG
;
A
#
# COMPACT_ATOMS: atom_id res chain seq x y z
N MET A 1 -33.46 17.79 36.52
CA MET A 1 -32.68 17.73 37.77
C MET A 1 -31.27 18.23 37.48
N ARG A 2 -30.79 19.21 38.26
CA ARG A 2 -29.42 19.75 38.30
C ARG A 2 -28.44 18.63 38.73
N THR A 3 -27.19 18.55 38.28
CA THR A 3 -25.97 19.29 38.72
C THR A 3 -24.81 18.95 37.74
N LEU A 4 -23.99 19.85 37.15
CA LEU A 4 -22.85 20.66 37.68
C LEU A 4 -21.83 19.82 38.48
N HIS A 5 -20.49 19.85 38.37
CA HIS A 5 -19.42 20.58 37.66
C HIS A 5 -18.13 19.71 37.79
N THR A 6 -17.09 19.90 36.97
CA THR A 6 -15.72 20.22 37.44
C THR A 6 -14.76 20.54 36.29
N LEU A 7 -14.16 21.73 36.39
CA LEU A 7 -13.01 22.22 35.63
C LEU A 7 -11.72 21.73 36.29
N SER A 8 -10.66 21.56 35.52
CA SER A 8 -9.28 21.79 35.97
C SER A 8 -8.38 22.12 34.78
N ALA A 9 -7.81 23.32 34.82
CA ALA A 9 -6.76 23.81 33.95
C ALA A 9 -5.44 23.82 34.73
N ALA A 10 -4.32 23.53 34.07
CA ALA A 10 -3.00 24.04 34.46
C ALA A 10 -2.07 24.04 33.25
N ALA A 11 -1.59 25.23 32.90
CA ALA A 11 -0.54 25.48 31.93
C ALA A 11 0.83 25.53 32.63
N VAL A 12 1.89 25.06 31.97
CA VAL A 12 3.27 25.49 32.25
C VAL A 12 4.03 25.56 30.92
N SER A 13 4.41 26.79 30.55
CA SER A 13 5.42 27.09 29.53
C SER A 13 6.78 27.22 30.21
N VAL A 14 7.83 26.64 29.63
CA VAL A 14 9.22 26.98 29.96
C VAL A 14 9.95 27.29 28.66
N VAL A 15 10.35 28.56 28.53
CA VAL A 15 11.32 29.07 27.55
C VAL A 15 12.70 28.98 28.19
N LEU A 16 13.68 28.43 27.48
CA LEU A 16 15.10 28.53 27.81
C LEU A 16 15.88 28.91 26.55
N THR A 17 16.34 30.15 26.51
CA THR A 17 17.42 30.67 25.65
C THR A 17 18.68 30.88 26.49
N LEU A 18 19.84 30.95 25.81
CA LEU A 18 21.25 31.16 26.24
C LEU A 18 22.08 29.88 25.96
N GLY A 19 23.18 29.86 25.20
CA GLY A 19 24.05 30.92 24.67
C GLY A 19 25.51 30.52 24.98
N LEU A 20 26.37 30.37 23.96
CA LEU A 20 27.83 30.32 24.14
C LEU A 20 28.52 30.92 22.90
N ALA A 21 29.25 32.01 23.12
CA ALA A 21 30.21 32.63 22.23
C ALA A 21 31.61 32.49 22.85
N ALA A 22 32.62 32.11 22.05
CA ALA A 22 34.07 32.30 22.23
C ALA A 22 34.78 31.63 21.02
N CYS A 23 35.84 32.12 20.38
CA CYS A 23 36.89 33.03 20.81
C CYS A 23 37.19 34.11 19.77
N SER A 24 37.41 35.31 20.29
CA SER A 24 38.19 36.40 19.69
C SER A 24 39.69 36.14 19.84
N GLY A 25 40.46 36.61 18.88
CA GLY A 25 41.90 36.87 19.01
C GLY A 25 42.24 38.08 18.13
N GLY A 26 42.53 39.23 18.75
CA GLY A 26 42.66 40.52 18.09
C GLY A 26 44.08 41.09 18.04
N GLY A 27 44.35 41.82 16.94
CA GLY A 27 45.23 43.01 16.74
C GLY A 27 46.73 42.94 17.08
N PRO A 28 47.57 43.93 16.67
CA PRO A 28 47.30 45.18 15.94
C PRO A 28 48.30 45.51 14.77
N ASP A 29 48.11 46.70 14.20
CA ASP A 29 48.75 47.34 13.02
C ASP A 29 50.29 47.40 12.93
N GLY A 30 50.80 47.38 11.67
CA GLY A 30 52.16 47.73 11.24
C GLY A 30 52.34 47.66 9.70
N PRO A 31 53.26 48.43 9.08
CA PRO A 31 53.09 49.22 7.84
C PRO A 31 53.26 48.47 6.48
N PRO A 32 52.95 49.12 5.31
CA PRO A 32 52.78 48.41 4.05
C PRO A 32 54.11 48.12 3.35
N ALA A 33 54.25 46.90 2.82
CA ALA A 33 55.34 46.51 1.94
C ALA A 33 54.80 45.98 0.60
N ALA A 34 55.51 46.38 -0.45
CA ALA A 34 55.17 46.30 -1.88
C ALA A 34 55.10 44.85 -2.44
N PRO A 35 54.59 44.66 -3.67
CA PRO A 35 54.09 43.38 -4.16
C PRO A 35 55.23 42.50 -4.69
N THR A 36 55.20 41.21 -4.39
CA THR A 36 56.04 40.22 -5.07
C THR A 36 55.28 38.93 -5.39
N ALA A 37 55.31 38.64 -6.70
CA ALA A 37 55.34 37.34 -7.35
C ALA A 37 54.16 36.37 -7.17
N ALA A 38 53.50 36.13 -8.31
CA ALA A 38 52.63 35.01 -8.60
C ALA A 38 53.21 33.68 -8.11
N GLY A 39 52.49 33.04 -7.19
CA GLY A 39 52.67 31.65 -6.78
C GLY A 39 51.50 30.82 -7.28
N SER A 40 51.80 29.82 -8.09
CA SER A 40 50.90 28.87 -8.73
C SER A 40 49.67 28.52 -7.91
N GLY A 41 48.50 28.88 -8.44
CA GLY A 41 47.22 28.36 -7.99
C GLY A 41 47.21 26.84 -8.15
N SER A 42 47.30 26.14 -7.02
CA SER A 42 46.91 24.74 -6.96
C SER A 42 45.41 24.70 -7.18
N ALA A 43 45.00 24.28 -8.37
CA ALA A 43 43.60 24.04 -8.68
C ALA A 43 43.01 23.09 -7.63
N PRO A 44 41.83 23.36 -7.07
CA PRO A 44 41.16 22.41 -6.18
C PRO A 44 40.97 21.10 -6.96
N ALA A 45 41.51 20.01 -6.41
CA ALA A 45 41.21 18.68 -6.91
C ALA A 45 39.69 18.51 -6.93
N ALA A 46 39.13 18.25 -8.11
CA ALA A 46 37.71 17.99 -8.26
C ALA A 46 37.34 16.79 -7.37
N SER A 47 36.50 17.04 -6.35
CA SER A 47 35.90 15.97 -5.57
C SER A 47 35.25 14.96 -6.52
N PRO A 48 35.42 13.65 -6.32
CA PRO A 48 34.76 12.66 -7.15
C PRO A 48 33.25 12.89 -7.07
N SER A 49 32.66 13.24 -8.21
CA SER A 49 31.21 13.41 -8.34
C SER A 49 30.53 12.16 -7.82
N ALA A 50 29.61 12.32 -6.85
CA ALA A 50 28.81 11.21 -6.36
C ALA A 50 28.13 10.51 -7.57
N PRO A 51 28.02 9.17 -7.56
CA PRO A 51 27.35 8.46 -8.64
C PRO A 51 25.93 9.03 -8.83
N PRO A 52 25.46 9.15 -10.08
CA PRO A 52 24.14 9.69 -10.35
C PRO A 52 23.07 8.87 -9.63
N ALA A 53 22.08 9.56 -9.06
CA ALA A 53 20.95 8.90 -8.41
C ALA A 53 20.25 7.95 -9.40
N PRO A 54 19.81 6.76 -8.96
CA PRO A 54 19.15 5.81 -9.85
C PRO A 54 17.85 6.39 -10.39
N ASN A 55 17.55 6.12 -11.66
CA ASN A 55 16.29 6.52 -12.28
C ASN A 55 15.11 5.83 -11.56
N PRO A 56 14.15 6.58 -10.97
CA PRO A 56 13.01 6.01 -10.26
C PRO A 56 12.21 4.99 -11.07
N ALA A 57 11.98 5.23 -12.36
CA ALA A 57 11.21 4.31 -13.20
C ALA A 57 11.93 2.96 -13.36
N GLU A 58 13.26 2.97 -13.49
CA GLU A 58 14.04 1.73 -13.57
C GLU A 58 14.10 0.98 -12.23
N VAL A 59 14.10 1.71 -11.10
CA VAL A 59 13.98 1.08 -9.77
C VAL A 59 12.63 0.39 -9.61
N LEU A 60 11.54 1.06 -9.99
CA LEU A 60 10.19 0.45 -9.90
C LEU A 60 10.08 -0.78 -10.80
N LYS A 61 10.61 -0.76 -12.03
CA LYS A 61 10.67 -1.95 -12.91
C LYS A 61 11.50 -3.08 -12.31
N GLY A 62 12.67 -2.76 -11.74
CA GLY A 62 13.52 -3.74 -11.06
C GLY A 62 12.80 -4.40 -9.88
N SER A 63 12.10 -3.59 -9.08
CA SER A 63 11.29 -4.10 -7.98
C SER A 63 10.12 -4.94 -8.47
N ALA A 64 9.45 -4.55 -9.55
CA ALA A 64 8.38 -5.33 -10.16
C ALA A 64 8.89 -6.73 -10.56
N ALA A 65 10.11 -6.84 -11.10
CA ALA A 65 10.72 -8.13 -11.44
C ALA A 65 11.04 -8.99 -10.20
N VAL A 66 11.51 -8.38 -9.10
CA VAL A 66 11.74 -9.08 -7.83
C VAL A 66 10.43 -9.60 -7.25
N MET A 67 9.39 -8.76 -7.20
CA MET A 67 8.06 -9.14 -6.73
C MET A 67 7.44 -10.21 -7.65
N ALA A 68 7.59 -10.09 -8.96
CA ALA A 68 7.12 -11.08 -9.93
C ALA A 68 7.77 -12.45 -9.70
N LYS A 69 9.08 -12.48 -9.42
CA LYS A 69 9.79 -13.71 -9.08
C LYS A 69 9.30 -14.34 -7.78
N ALA A 70 9.00 -13.52 -6.77
CA ALA A 70 8.46 -14.00 -5.49
C ALA A 70 7.05 -14.60 -5.63
N GLY A 71 6.21 -14.00 -6.49
CA GLY A 71 4.89 -14.51 -6.87
C GLY A 71 3.80 -14.46 -5.80
N SER A 72 4.19 -14.33 -4.53
CA SER A 72 3.31 -14.26 -3.37
C SER A 72 4.01 -13.57 -2.20
N ALA A 73 3.22 -13.11 -1.23
CA ALA A 73 3.71 -12.64 0.06
C ALA A 73 2.63 -12.70 1.13
N LYS A 74 3.07 -12.65 2.39
CA LYS A 74 2.21 -12.20 3.48
C LYS A 74 2.07 -10.68 3.39
N PHE A 75 0.91 -10.17 3.78
CA PHE A 75 0.70 -8.74 3.87
C PHE A 75 -0.12 -8.35 5.10
N THR A 76 0.07 -7.12 5.55
CA THR A 76 -0.89 -6.41 6.41
C THR A 76 -1.46 -5.24 5.64
N VAL A 77 -2.71 -4.89 5.92
CA VAL A 77 -3.35 -3.67 5.41
C VAL A 77 -3.83 -2.83 6.58
N GLU A 78 -3.64 -1.52 6.49
CA GLU A 78 -4.08 -0.53 7.47
C GLU A 78 -4.64 0.72 6.77
N GLY A 79 -5.62 1.36 7.39
CA GLY A 79 -6.25 2.58 6.86
C GLY A 79 -7.37 2.30 5.86
N GLY A 80 -7.73 3.30 5.05
CA GLY A 80 -8.80 3.16 4.05
C GLY A 80 -10.12 2.60 4.62
N LEU A 81 -10.63 1.55 3.96
CA LEU A 81 -11.86 0.84 4.34
C LEU A 81 -11.61 -0.37 5.26
N GLU A 82 -10.37 -0.84 5.38
CA GLU A 82 -10.09 -2.20 5.83
C GLU A 82 -8.78 -2.25 6.65
N THR A 83 -8.76 -3.07 7.69
CA THR A 83 -7.53 -3.39 8.42
C THR A 83 -7.46 -4.87 8.67
N GLY A 84 -6.32 -5.49 8.40
CA GLY A 84 -6.21 -6.94 8.47
C GLY A 84 -4.86 -7.46 8.03
N SER A 85 -4.79 -8.77 7.83
CA SER A 85 -3.59 -9.44 7.35
C SER A 85 -3.95 -10.66 6.52
N GLY A 86 -3.03 -11.08 5.66
CA GLY A 86 -3.32 -12.16 4.74
C GLY A 86 -2.12 -12.67 3.98
N VAL A 87 -2.42 -13.50 2.99
CA VAL A 87 -1.51 -13.98 1.96
C VAL A 87 -2.11 -13.61 0.61
N MET A 88 -1.30 -13.02 -0.26
CA MET A 88 -1.69 -12.73 -1.63
C MET A 88 -0.75 -13.47 -2.57
N VAL A 89 -1.34 -14.09 -3.59
CA VAL A 89 -0.65 -14.73 -4.71
C VAL A 89 -1.04 -13.94 -5.95
N TRP A 90 -0.08 -13.24 -6.53
CA TRP A 90 -0.29 -12.43 -7.73
C TRP A 90 0.16 -13.12 -9.01
N GLN A 91 0.95 -14.20 -8.91
CA GLN A 91 1.16 -15.12 -10.03
C GLN A 91 -0.14 -15.87 -10.36
N ALA A 92 -0.31 -16.24 -11.63
CA ALA A 92 -1.45 -17.04 -12.05
C ALA A 92 -1.30 -18.52 -11.61
N PRO A 93 -2.38 -19.17 -11.10
CA PRO A 93 -3.67 -18.58 -10.79
C PRO A 93 -3.59 -17.69 -9.54
N GLN A 94 -4.18 -16.49 -9.63
CA GLN A 94 -4.18 -15.56 -8.51
C GLN A 94 -5.03 -16.10 -7.36
N ALA A 95 -4.59 -15.85 -6.14
CA ALA A 95 -5.30 -16.25 -4.95
C ALA A 95 -5.09 -15.27 -3.80
N LEU A 96 -6.02 -15.28 -2.86
CA LEU A 96 -6.03 -14.39 -1.70
C LEU A 96 -6.55 -15.15 -0.49
N GLN A 97 -5.89 -14.99 0.65
CA GLN A 97 -6.50 -15.14 1.97
C GLN A 97 -6.38 -13.81 2.67
N PHE A 98 -7.47 -13.31 3.24
CA PHE A 98 -7.48 -12.08 4.01
C PHE A 98 -8.35 -12.22 5.25
N ASP A 99 -7.77 -11.92 6.40
CA ASP A 99 -8.45 -11.88 7.69
C ASP A 99 -8.60 -10.41 8.12
N SER A 100 -9.81 -9.89 7.92
CA SER A 100 -10.20 -8.51 8.23
C SER A 100 -10.53 -8.38 9.72
N ARG A 101 -9.81 -7.48 10.40
CA ARG A 101 -10.01 -7.08 11.80
C ARG A 101 -11.00 -5.93 11.94
N SER A 102 -11.16 -5.11 10.91
CA SER A 102 -12.13 -4.04 10.85
C SER A 102 -12.38 -3.62 9.40
N GLY A 103 -13.57 -3.09 9.13
CA GLY A 103 -13.99 -2.69 7.80
C GLY A 103 -15.23 -3.43 7.30
N ALA A 104 -15.64 -3.11 6.08
CA ALA A 104 -16.80 -3.72 5.44
C ALA A 104 -16.34 -4.57 4.23
N PRO A 105 -16.41 -5.91 4.31
CA PRO A 105 -16.95 -6.70 5.40
C PRO A 105 -15.84 -7.20 6.35
N GLU A 106 -16.13 -7.21 7.65
CA GLU A 106 -15.27 -7.80 8.69
C GLU A 106 -15.30 -9.33 8.57
N GLY A 107 -14.21 -10.02 8.89
CA GLY A 107 -14.16 -11.48 8.89
C GLY A 107 -13.12 -12.07 7.94
N ARG A 108 -13.34 -13.32 7.51
CA ARG A 108 -12.36 -14.09 6.75
C ARG A 108 -12.76 -14.15 5.28
N TYR A 109 -11.80 -13.93 4.40
CA TYR A 109 -11.98 -13.90 2.95
C TYR A 109 -10.98 -14.83 2.30
N ARG A 110 -11.43 -15.58 1.30
CA ARG A 110 -10.52 -16.24 0.36
C ARG A 110 -10.98 -16.04 -1.07
N VAL A 111 -10.04 -15.90 -1.97
CA VAL A 111 -10.26 -16.03 -3.41
C VAL A 111 -9.34 -17.13 -3.92
N VAL A 112 -9.92 -18.20 -4.46
CA VAL A 112 -9.19 -19.36 -4.98
C VAL A 112 -9.92 -19.87 -6.20
N ASP A 113 -9.20 -20.06 -7.31
CA ASP A 113 -9.74 -20.55 -8.58
C ASP A 113 -10.97 -19.76 -9.08
N GLY A 114 -10.95 -18.44 -8.91
CA GLY A 114 -12.05 -17.55 -9.30
C GLY A 114 -13.29 -17.62 -8.40
N ALA A 115 -13.32 -18.48 -7.39
CA ALA A 115 -14.36 -18.52 -6.38
C ALA A 115 -13.99 -17.65 -5.18
N THR A 116 -14.96 -16.90 -4.67
CA THR A 116 -14.84 -16.15 -3.42
C THR A 116 -15.46 -16.94 -2.28
N TYR A 117 -14.76 -17.02 -1.16
CA TYR A 117 -15.21 -17.65 0.06
C TYR A 117 -15.27 -16.63 1.19
N LEU A 118 -16.44 -16.53 1.84
CA LEU A 118 -16.65 -15.68 2.99
C LEU A 118 -16.79 -16.53 4.25
N GLY A 119 -16.00 -16.23 5.27
CA GLY A 119 -16.05 -16.92 6.55
C GLY A 119 -17.33 -16.57 7.31
N VAL A 120 -18.08 -17.59 7.69
CA VAL A 120 -19.28 -17.47 8.52
C VAL A 120 -18.85 -17.24 9.98
N LYS A 121 -19.46 -16.25 10.66
CA LYS A 121 -19.23 -16.01 12.09
C LYS A 121 -19.83 -17.17 12.90
N GLU A 122 -19.24 -17.50 14.06
CA GLU A 122 -19.70 -18.63 14.87
C GLU A 122 -21.19 -18.55 15.23
N SER A 123 -21.67 -17.33 15.55
CA SER A 123 -23.08 -17.05 15.85
C SER A 123 -24.04 -17.31 14.68
N GLU A 124 -23.54 -17.37 13.46
CA GLU A 124 -24.33 -17.49 12.23
C GLU A 124 -24.26 -18.90 11.62
N LYS A 125 -23.31 -19.75 12.06
CA LYS A 125 -23.10 -21.09 11.51
C LYS A 125 -24.36 -21.95 11.52
N ALA A 126 -25.23 -21.81 12.52
CA ALA A 126 -26.49 -22.56 12.60
C ALA A 126 -27.38 -22.34 11.37
N ALA A 127 -27.43 -21.11 10.83
CA ALA A 127 -28.19 -20.80 9.61
C ALA A 127 -27.62 -21.49 8.36
N PHE A 128 -26.35 -21.87 8.40
CA PHE A 128 -25.61 -22.49 7.29
C PHE A 128 -25.24 -23.95 7.59
N LYS A 129 -26.10 -24.66 8.33
CA LYS A 129 -25.93 -26.09 8.65
C LYS A 129 -24.61 -26.41 9.36
N GLY A 130 -24.11 -25.47 10.17
CA GLY A 130 -22.85 -25.58 10.90
C GLY A 130 -21.59 -25.27 10.08
N ARG A 131 -21.71 -24.95 8.80
CA ARG A 131 -20.57 -24.71 7.90
C ARG A 131 -19.93 -23.35 8.12
N GLY A 132 -18.60 -23.32 8.07
CA GLY A 132 -17.76 -22.16 8.36
C GLY A 132 -17.50 -21.23 7.20
N TRP A 133 -17.90 -21.59 5.97
CA TRP A 133 -17.66 -20.78 4.77
C TRP A 133 -18.89 -20.72 3.85
N LEU A 134 -19.08 -19.57 3.22
CA LEU A 134 -20.00 -19.37 2.10
C LEU A 134 -19.18 -19.27 0.82
N LYS A 135 -19.57 -19.96 -0.24
CA LYS A 135 -18.94 -19.86 -1.56
C LYS A 135 -19.83 -19.07 -2.50
N PHE A 136 -19.19 -18.14 -3.22
CA PHE A 136 -19.74 -17.37 -4.33
C PHE A 136 -18.83 -17.55 -5.54
N ASP A 137 -19.39 -17.99 -6.66
CA ASP A 137 -18.70 -17.99 -7.94
C ASP A 137 -19.25 -16.88 -8.85
N GLN A 138 -18.62 -16.67 -10.00
CA GLN A 138 -19.04 -15.63 -10.93
C GLN A 138 -20.50 -15.81 -11.39
N LYS A 139 -20.94 -17.06 -11.54
CA LYS A 139 -22.33 -17.39 -11.89
C LYS A 139 -23.31 -16.94 -10.81
N ALA A 140 -22.96 -17.02 -9.53
CA ALA A 140 -23.80 -16.53 -8.44
C ALA A 140 -24.07 -15.01 -8.54
N ALA A 141 -23.10 -14.21 -9.03
CA ALA A 141 -23.33 -12.80 -9.30
C ALA A 141 -24.31 -12.59 -10.46
N ASP A 142 -24.20 -13.37 -11.52
CA ASP A 142 -25.07 -13.28 -12.70
C ASP A 142 -26.51 -13.71 -12.39
N ASP A 143 -26.66 -14.75 -11.56
CA ASP A 143 -27.94 -15.24 -11.06
C ASP A 143 -28.54 -14.34 -9.95
N LYS A 144 -27.87 -13.22 -9.64
CA LYS A 144 -28.29 -12.23 -8.62
C LYS A 144 -28.51 -12.84 -7.24
N VAL A 145 -27.69 -13.82 -6.87
CA VAL A 145 -27.65 -14.35 -5.51
C VAL A 145 -27.37 -13.21 -4.54
N PRO A 146 -28.22 -12.98 -3.52
CA PRO A 146 -28.00 -11.95 -2.51
C PRO A 146 -26.59 -12.04 -1.90
N GLY A 147 -25.87 -10.91 -1.88
CA GLY A 147 -24.51 -10.81 -1.34
C GLY A 147 -23.39 -11.31 -2.26
N ALA A 148 -23.69 -12.01 -3.36
CA ALA A 148 -22.66 -12.49 -4.29
C ALA A 148 -21.89 -11.36 -4.97
N GLY A 149 -22.60 -10.32 -5.42
CA GLY A 149 -21.99 -9.14 -6.05
C GLY A 149 -20.99 -8.44 -5.13
N ASP A 150 -21.34 -8.24 -3.85
CA ASP A 150 -20.48 -7.58 -2.88
C ASP A 150 -19.28 -8.46 -2.52
N GLY A 151 -19.48 -9.75 -2.28
CA GLY A 151 -18.40 -10.70 -1.97
C GLY A 151 -17.36 -10.75 -3.10
N ILE A 152 -17.81 -10.91 -4.34
CA ILE A 152 -16.93 -10.96 -5.52
C ILE A 152 -16.22 -9.62 -5.72
N LEU A 153 -16.90 -8.49 -5.50
CA LEU A 153 -16.28 -7.17 -5.60
C LEU A 153 -15.16 -6.99 -4.58
N VAL A 154 -15.35 -7.42 -3.33
CA VAL A 154 -14.31 -7.38 -2.29
C VAL A 154 -13.08 -8.19 -2.71
N GLY A 155 -13.28 -9.43 -3.16
CA GLY A 155 -12.19 -10.26 -3.69
C GLY A 155 -11.49 -9.59 -4.88
N GLY A 156 -12.26 -9.02 -5.80
CA GLY A 156 -11.75 -8.29 -6.96
C GLY A 156 -10.93 -7.06 -6.60
N ARG A 157 -11.31 -6.29 -5.58
CA ARG A 157 -10.54 -5.13 -5.10
C ARG A 157 -9.16 -5.53 -4.61
N PHE A 158 -9.05 -6.66 -3.91
CA PHE A 158 -7.75 -7.16 -3.45
C PHE A 158 -6.90 -7.73 -4.58
N LEU A 159 -7.50 -8.48 -5.51
CA LEU A 159 -6.78 -8.94 -6.70
C LEU A 159 -6.29 -7.76 -7.54
N ALA A 160 -7.04 -6.66 -7.55
CA ALA A 160 -6.63 -5.41 -8.17
C ALA A 160 -5.40 -4.73 -7.52
N ARG A 161 -4.91 -5.24 -6.37
CA ARG A 161 -3.70 -4.79 -5.65
C ARG A 161 -2.47 -5.64 -5.96
N ASN A 162 -2.38 -6.14 -7.19
CA ASN A 162 -1.21 -6.86 -7.66
C ASN A 162 0.02 -5.93 -7.61
N PRO A 163 1.01 -6.16 -6.74
CA PRO A 163 2.14 -5.24 -6.56
C PRO A 163 3.01 -5.14 -7.81
N VAL A 164 3.06 -6.21 -8.62
CA VAL A 164 3.80 -6.21 -9.88
C VAL A 164 3.15 -5.24 -10.88
N ALA A 165 1.82 -5.28 -10.97
CA ALA A 165 1.08 -4.40 -11.88
C ALA A 165 1.13 -2.94 -11.40
N GLU A 166 1.01 -2.70 -10.09
CA GLU A 166 1.10 -1.35 -9.52
C GLU A 166 2.49 -0.72 -9.73
N LEU A 167 3.57 -1.47 -9.49
CA LEU A 167 4.94 -1.03 -9.76
C LEU A 167 5.18 -0.76 -11.25
N THR A 168 4.71 -1.66 -12.12
CA THR A 168 4.88 -1.54 -13.58
C THR A 168 4.14 -0.33 -14.13
N ALA A 169 2.85 -0.18 -13.79
CA ALA A 169 2.04 0.95 -14.21
C ALA A 169 2.59 2.29 -13.70
N ALA A 170 3.08 2.32 -12.45
CA ALA A 170 3.74 3.50 -11.89
C ALA A 170 5.04 3.84 -12.63
N ALA A 171 5.83 2.84 -13.03
CA ALA A 171 7.05 3.04 -13.79
C ALA A 171 6.80 3.59 -15.21
N GLU A 172 5.73 3.13 -15.86
CA GLU A 172 5.44 3.45 -17.27
C GLU A 172 4.64 4.75 -17.43
N GLY A 173 3.61 4.95 -16.59
CA GLY A 173 2.68 6.06 -16.73
C GLY A 173 2.64 7.01 -15.53
N GLY A 174 3.26 6.64 -14.41
CA GLY A 174 3.08 7.33 -13.12
C GLY A 174 4.05 8.47 -12.82
N GLN A 175 4.98 8.79 -13.72
CA GLN A 175 6.05 9.79 -13.55
C GLN A 175 6.74 9.67 -12.17
N PRO A 176 7.39 8.54 -11.89
CA PRO A 176 7.88 8.25 -10.55
C PRO A 176 9.01 9.21 -10.14
N ALA A 177 8.98 9.63 -8.88
CA ALA A 177 9.96 10.50 -8.26
C ALA A 177 10.58 9.83 -7.04
N LEU A 178 11.89 10.05 -6.83
CA LEU A 178 12.58 9.71 -5.59
C LEU A 178 12.18 10.71 -4.51
N VAL A 179 11.68 10.23 -3.38
CA VAL A 179 11.39 11.05 -2.19
C VAL A 179 12.60 11.05 -1.25
N GLY A 180 13.20 9.89 -1.01
CA GLY A 180 14.45 9.77 -0.25
C GLY A 180 14.50 8.52 0.63
N PRO A 181 15.56 8.36 1.46
CA PRO A 181 15.64 7.28 2.43
C PRO A 181 14.54 7.40 3.49
N ASP A 182 13.80 6.32 3.71
CA ASP A 182 12.74 6.24 4.73
C ASP A 182 12.60 4.79 5.20
N PRO A 183 13.15 4.40 6.36
CA PRO A 183 13.13 3.02 6.83
C PRO A 183 11.71 2.52 7.16
N VAL A 184 11.44 1.26 6.83
CA VAL A 184 10.18 0.56 7.16
C VAL A 184 10.46 -0.39 8.31
N ASP A 185 9.90 -0.11 9.50
CA ASP A 185 10.03 -0.95 10.70
C ASP A 185 11.50 -1.27 11.06
N GLY A 186 12.38 -0.27 10.86
CA GLY A 186 13.82 -0.37 11.08
C GLY A 186 14.61 -0.99 9.93
N ALA A 187 13.96 -1.55 8.90
CA ALA A 187 14.61 -2.03 7.69
C ALA A 187 14.93 -0.86 6.75
N PRO A 188 16.17 -0.75 6.22
CA PRO A 188 16.51 0.27 5.24
C PRO A 188 15.62 0.19 4.00
N ALA A 189 15.03 1.33 3.61
CA ALA A 189 14.25 1.45 2.40
C ALA A 189 14.38 2.86 1.81
N VAL A 190 14.10 2.93 0.51
CA VAL A 190 14.01 4.19 -0.24
C VAL A 190 12.58 4.38 -0.68
N HIS A 191 12.05 5.57 -0.41
CA HIS A 191 10.70 5.98 -0.73
C HIS A 191 10.63 6.61 -2.12
N TYR A 192 9.72 6.10 -2.95
CA TYR A 192 9.37 6.59 -4.26
C TYR A 192 7.88 6.95 -4.31
N ARG A 193 7.52 7.92 -5.14
CA ARG A 193 6.13 8.34 -5.35
C ARG A 193 5.80 8.39 -6.82
N ALA A 194 4.60 7.93 -7.19
CA ALA A 194 4.04 8.05 -8.53
C ALA A 194 2.56 8.46 -8.46
N ALA A 195 2.07 9.12 -9.49
CA ALA A 195 0.66 9.51 -9.62
C ALA A 195 0.12 9.06 -10.97
N LEU A 196 -1.03 8.40 -10.97
CA LEU A 196 -1.64 7.82 -12.17
C LEU A 196 -3.16 7.75 -12.05
N GLU A 197 -3.80 7.36 -13.14
CA GLU A 197 -5.23 7.09 -13.15
C GLU A 197 -5.51 5.64 -12.75
N VAL A 198 -6.60 5.42 -12.01
CA VAL A 198 -7.10 4.10 -11.62
C VAL A 198 -7.32 3.19 -12.84
N ALA A 199 -7.81 3.76 -13.94
CA ALA A 199 -7.99 3.01 -15.18
C ALA A 199 -6.65 2.45 -15.72
N ALA A 200 -5.55 3.21 -15.59
CA ALA A 200 -4.23 2.75 -16.02
C ALA A 200 -3.76 1.56 -15.16
N LEU A 201 -3.96 1.61 -13.84
CA LEU A 201 -3.67 0.48 -12.94
C LEU A 201 -4.42 -0.79 -13.33
N LEU A 202 -5.74 -0.67 -13.54
CA LEU A 202 -6.59 -1.81 -13.85
C LEU A 202 -6.34 -2.38 -15.26
N ASN A 203 -5.88 -1.54 -16.19
CA ASN A 203 -5.48 -1.98 -17.53
C ASN A 203 -4.13 -2.71 -17.54
N ALA A 204 -3.26 -2.44 -16.58
CA ALA A 204 -1.99 -3.16 -16.40
C ALA A 204 -2.17 -4.59 -15.84
N GLN A 205 -3.42 -5.01 -15.58
CA GLN A 205 -3.76 -6.30 -15.00
C GLN A 205 -4.61 -7.11 -16.00
N PRO A 206 -3.97 -7.76 -17.00
CA PRO A 206 -4.68 -8.56 -18.01
C PRO A 206 -5.43 -9.75 -17.42
N GLU A 207 -5.03 -10.22 -16.24
CA GLU A 207 -5.63 -11.34 -15.53
C GLU A 207 -7.02 -11.05 -14.95
N LEU A 208 -7.38 -9.77 -14.76
CA LEU A 208 -8.73 -9.39 -14.40
C LEU A 208 -9.67 -9.57 -15.60
N THR A 209 -10.79 -10.25 -15.39
CA THR A 209 -11.85 -10.34 -16.41
C THR A 209 -12.39 -8.94 -16.72
N ALA A 210 -12.89 -8.72 -17.95
CA ALA A 210 -13.43 -7.42 -18.34
C ALA A 210 -14.56 -6.94 -17.40
N ASP A 211 -15.44 -7.85 -17.00
CA ASP A 211 -16.54 -7.55 -16.08
C ASP A 211 -16.04 -7.18 -14.69
N LEU A 212 -15.09 -7.95 -14.14
CA LEU A 212 -14.51 -7.64 -12.82
C LEU A 212 -13.77 -6.31 -12.87
N ARG A 213 -12.98 -6.07 -13.93
CA ARG A 213 -12.28 -4.80 -14.17
C ARG A 213 -13.28 -3.63 -14.21
N GLY A 214 -14.39 -3.77 -14.93
CA GLY A 214 -15.43 -2.74 -15.02
C GLY A 214 -16.11 -2.45 -13.68
N ARG A 215 -16.42 -3.49 -12.90
CA ARG A 215 -17.01 -3.36 -11.56
C ARG A 215 -16.04 -2.68 -10.59
N VAL A 216 -14.78 -3.11 -10.56
CA VAL A 216 -13.74 -2.49 -9.71
C VAL A 216 -13.48 -1.05 -10.14
N LEU A 217 -13.41 -0.75 -11.45
CA LEU A 217 -13.24 0.61 -11.94
C LEU A 217 -14.38 1.53 -11.52
N THR A 218 -15.62 1.08 -11.68
CA THR A 218 -16.82 1.85 -11.30
C THR A 218 -16.83 2.11 -9.80
N ASP A 219 -16.45 1.11 -9.02
CA ASP A 219 -16.42 1.23 -7.58
C ASP A 219 -15.31 2.16 -7.09
N LEU A 220 -14.07 1.99 -7.56
CA LEU A 220 -12.94 2.83 -7.22
C LEU A 220 -13.04 4.25 -7.80
N GLY A 221 -13.81 4.44 -8.88
CA GLY A 221 -14.04 5.74 -9.51
C GLY A 221 -14.98 6.65 -8.72
N LYS A 222 -15.74 6.11 -7.75
CA LYS A 222 -16.58 6.91 -6.84
C LYS A 222 -15.77 7.93 -6.03
N ASP A 223 -14.50 7.63 -5.79
CA ASP A 223 -13.55 8.43 -5.03
C ASP A 223 -12.61 9.26 -5.93
N GLY A 224 -13.00 9.42 -7.20
CA GLY A 224 -12.21 10.06 -8.24
C GLY A 224 -11.32 9.08 -9.01
N THR A 225 -10.79 9.56 -10.14
CA THR A 225 -10.06 8.73 -11.10
C THR A 225 -8.56 8.70 -10.84
N GLY A 226 -8.02 9.70 -10.13
CA GLY A 226 -6.61 9.80 -9.78
C GLY A 226 -6.24 9.03 -8.52
N VAL A 227 -5.02 8.49 -8.52
CA VAL A 227 -4.41 7.80 -7.38
C VAL A 227 -2.94 8.17 -7.25
N VAL A 228 -2.48 8.34 -6.01
CA VAL A 228 -1.06 8.52 -5.69
C VAL A 228 -0.59 7.26 -4.97
N LEU A 229 0.48 6.67 -5.49
CA LEU A 229 1.14 5.49 -4.94
C LEU A 229 2.50 5.89 -4.39
N ASP A 230 2.76 5.50 -3.16
CA ASP A 230 4.03 5.63 -2.46
C ASP A 230 4.61 4.22 -2.25
N PHE A 231 5.86 4.00 -2.65
CA PHE A 231 6.56 2.71 -2.62
C PHE A 231 7.81 2.80 -1.75
N TRP A 232 7.99 1.87 -0.82
CA TRP A 232 9.21 1.73 -0.04
C TRP A 232 9.94 0.46 -0.46
N ILE A 233 11.10 0.63 -1.09
CA ILE A 233 11.86 -0.45 -1.71
C ILE A 233 13.22 -0.57 -1.01
N ASN A 234 13.59 -1.79 -0.62
CA ASN A 234 14.89 -2.04 0.02
C ASN A 234 16.04 -2.23 -0.99
N ASP A 235 17.24 -2.44 -0.48
CA ASP A 235 18.46 -2.66 -1.28
C ASP A 235 18.43 -3.92 -2.15
N LYS A 236 17.57 -4.88 -1.83
CA LYS A 236 17.30 -6.10 -2.63
C LYS A 236 16.26 -5.88 -3.73
N GLY A 237 15.66 -4.69 -3.82
CA GLY A 237 14.56 -4.40 -4.74
C GLY A 237 13.20 -4.95 -4.26
N GLU A 238 13.09 -5.42 -3.02
CA GLU A 238 11.83 -5.89 -2.46
C GLU A 238 10.95 -4.70 -2.07
N LEU A 239 9.67 -4.74 -2.46
CA LEU A 239 8.68 -3.77 -2.00
C LEU A 239 8.28 -4.12 -0.57
N LEU A 240 8.66 -3.29 0.40
CA LEU A 240 8.34 -3.49 1.81
C LEU A 240 6.98 -2.89 2.18
N ARG A 241 6.66 -1.73 1.62
CA ARG A 241 5.42 -1.00 1.88
C ARG A 241 4.92 -0.33 0.62
N LEU A 242 3.61 -0.37 0.43
CA LEU A 242 2.87 0.39 -0.56
C LEU A 242 1.82 1.22 0.18
N LYS A 243 1.72 2.51 -0.15
CA LYS A 243 0.64 3.35 0.35
C LYS A 243 -0.09 3.98 -0.81
N GLU A 244 -1.40 3.81 -0.81
CA GLU A 244 -2.31 4.47 -1.73
C GLU A 244 -2.96 5.67 -1.06
N THR A 245 -3.01 6.79 -1.77
CA THR A 245 -3.83 7.96 -1.41
C THR A 245 -4.75 8.32 -2.58
N ARG A 246 -6.02 8.63 -2.27
CA ARG A 246 -7.03 9.12 -3.22
C ARG A 246 -7.27 10.62 -3.01
N PRO A 247 -6.66 11.51 -3.82
CA PRO A 247 -6.74 12.95 -3.57
C PRO A 247 -8.14 13.54 -3.69
N ALA A 248 -8.98 12.94 -4.54
CA ALA A 248 -10.33 13.42 -4.83
C ALA A 248 -11.41 12.79 -3.92
N ALA A 249 -11.04 11.84 -3.07
CA ALA A 249 -11.96 11.24 -2.13
C ALA A 249 -12.43 12.29 -1.11
N ALA A 250 -13.71 12.24 -0.74
CA ALA A 250 -14.27 13.19 0.21
C ALA A 250 -13.53 13.16 1.55
N VAL A 251 -13.19 14.33 2.09
CA VAL A 251 -12.54 14.46 3.40
C VAL A 251 -13.40 13.79 4.47
N GLY A 252 -12.81 12.88 5.25
CA GLY A 252 -13.52 12.11 6.28
C GLY A 252 -14.24 10.86 5.77
N SER A 253 -14.29 10.62 4.45
CA SER A 253 -14.70 9.33 3.90
C SER A 253 -13.68 8.26 4.27
N PRO A 254 -14.10 7.03 4.62
CA PRO A 254 -13.19 5.90 4.77
C PRO A 254 -12.26 5.72 3.55
N SER A 255 -12.77 5.94 2.33
CA SER A 255 -11.99 5.89 1.09
C SER A 255 -10.99 7.03 0.89
N GLY A 256 -11.17 8.15 1.60
CA GLY A 256 -10.24 9.28 1.60
C GLY A 256 -9.08 9.13 2.58
N ARG A 257 -9.12 8.10 3.43
CA ARG A 257 -7.96 7.74 4.26
C ARG A 257 -6.96 6.96 3.41
N PRO A 258 -5.66 7.23 3.52
CA PRO A 258 -4.67 6.42 2.85
C PRO A 258 -4.79 4.95 3.26
N THR A 259 -4.58 4.06 2.30
CA THR A 259 -4.51 2.61 2.54
C THR A 259 -3.05 2.19 2.44
N THR A 260 -2.53 1.50 3.45
CA THR A 260 -1.14 1.07 3.50
C THR A 260 -1.07 -0.45 3.52
N PHE A 261 -0.38 -1.03 2.55
CA PHE A 261 -0.01 -2.44 2.50
C PHE A 261 1.44 -2.58 2.95
N THR A 262 1.72 -3.47 3.89
CA THR A 262 3.09 -3.85 4.26
C THR A 262 3.31 -5.31 3.92
N TYR A 263 4.36 -5.61 3.17
CA TYR A 263 4.65 -6.95 2.67
C TYR A 263 5.76 -7.60 3.48
N THR A 264 5.58 -8.88 3.79
CA THR A 264 6.57 -9.71 4.47
C THR A 264 6.54 -11.13 3.90
N GLY A 265 7.58 -11.92 4.15
CA GLY A 265 7.60 -13.33 3.74
C GLY A 265 7.32 -13.53 2.25
N LEU A 266 8.08 -12.85 1.39
CA LEU A 266 8.03 -13.06 -0.05
C LEU A 266 8.20 -14.54 -0.39
N GLY A 267 7.41 -15.06 -1.34
CA GLY A 267 7.35 -16.48 -1.64
C GLY A 267 6.61 -17.31 -0.59
N ALA A 268 5.63 -16.72 0.11
CA ALA A 268 4.84 -17.38 1.16
C ALA A 268 4.10 -18.66 0.70
N GLY A 269 3.92 -18.86 -0.62
CA GLY A 269 3.26 -20.01 -1.20
C GLY A 269 1.80 -19.72 -1.57
N GLY A 270 1.01 -20.79 -1.73
CA GLY A 270 -0.36 -20.73 -2.21
C GLY A 270 -1.41 -20.44 -1.14
N VAL A 271 -2.63 -20.19 -1.58
CA VAL A 271 -3.83 -20.14 -0.73
C VAL A 271 -4.74 -21.30 -1.13
N GLU A 272 -5.21 -22.05 -0.14
CA GLU A 272 -6.09 -23.19 -0.36
C GLU A 272 -7.57 -22.84 -0.19
N ALA A 273 -8.40 -23.44 -1.05
CA ALA A 273 -9.84 -23.39 -0.86
C ALA A 273 -10.23 -24.02 0.48
N PRO A 274 -11.28 -23.54 1.16
CA PRO A 274 -11.80 -24.23 2.33
C PRO A 274 -12.24 -25.66 2.00
N ALA A 275 -12.20 -26.54 2.99
CA ALA A 275 -12.64 -27.92 2.83
C ALA A 275 -14.09 -27.98 2.34
N ALA A 276 -14.38 -28.80 1.33
CA ALA A 276 -15.71 -28.86 0.70
C ALA A 276 -16.84 -29.21 1.70
N SER A 277 -16.52 -29.99 2.75
CA SER A 277 -17.46 -30.31 3.83
C SER A 277 -17.85 -29.10 4.70
N ASP A 278 -17.03 -28.05 4.70
CA ASP A 278 -17.18 -26.82 5.50
C ASP A 278 -17.69 -25.62 4.68
N VAL A 279 -18.09 -25.85 3.42
CA VAL A 279 -18.52 -24.79 2.48
C VAL A 279 -20.01 -24.92 2.18
N THR A 280 -20.77 -23.87 2.39
CA THR A 280 -22.12 -23.70 1.84
C THR A 280 -22.04 -22.99 0.50
N ASP A 281 -22.49 -23.65 -0.56
CA ASP A 281 -22.60 -23.07 -1.89
C ASP A 281 -23.89 -22.24 -1.99
N MET A 282 -23.74 -20.92 -2.14
CA MET A 282 -24.86 -19.99 -2.04
C MET A 282 -25.80 -20.04 -3.24
N ALA A 283 -25.30 -20.37 -4.44
CA ALA A 283 -26.13 -20.58 -5.61
C ALA A 283 -27.05 -21.79 -5.40
N LYS A 284 -26.48 -22.91 -4.93
CA LYS A 284 -27.26 -24.13 -4.63
C LYS A 284 -28.25 -23.94 -3.48
N LEU A 285 -27.87 -23.17 -2.45
CA LEU A 285 -28.74 -22.95 -1.29
C LEU A 285 -30.02 -22.19 -1.68
N LEU A 286 -29.92 -21.25 -2.61
CA LEU A 286 -31.01 -20.34 -2.98
C LEU A 286 -31.74 -20.76 -4.26
N GLY A 287 -31.49 -21.97 -4.75
CA GLY A 287 -32.23 -22.56 -5.87
C GLY A 287 -31.88 -21.99 -7.25
N GLY A 288 -30.65 -21.50 -7.42
CA GLY A 288 -30.06 -21.20 -8.73
C GLY A 288 -29.67 -22.46 -9.51
#